data_AF-R9L1T7-F1
#
_entry.id   AF-R9L1T7-F1
#
_cell.length_a   1.000
_cell.length_b   1.000
_cell.length_c   1.000
_cell.angle_alpha   90.00
_cell.angle_beta   90.00
_cell.angle_gamma   90.00
#
_symmetry.space_group_name_H-M   'P 1'
#
loop_
_entity.id
_entity.type
_entity.pdbx_description
1 polymer ?
#
loop_
_entity_poly.entity_id
_entity_poly.type
_entity_poly.pdbx_seq_one_letter_code
_entity_poly.pdbx_strand_id
1 'polypeptide(L)'
;MNPVVIIPTFIYPRRHRGGTDVVATYDHPTAPNQPGELGRCLASLEKVEGLGLVVILVSADVSIEAQAAEKVQAICNEHPGVTTLVIGAAEMALIEQRMAQLNIERLSKEIGLSGYGAIRNLGLLVANVLGFDAVVFLDDDEVVDDPEFLTKAMYGLGKLTRQGVPIVAKTGYYLNDEGSYLSKWEDKWYNRFWQQGRYFNQWITAAMKGPRLSRSNHVCGGCLAVHKEAFRRLAFDPWITRGEDLDYMLNLRMYGSDIWFDNQWVLRHLPPASNSEGTRFRQDIFRWLYEYRKLEYSRALIDLQQVKPASLEPYPGPFLESGLRNRIRLTAWLRSFACSDKKAYRLAAKAATGAASAYAEAHCAKYFEFQYVWPEAMGRMESDQILSSALVRSSMLRVEAAAADAAERAAVRAAANAPAGAAPAGAVPAPAAAPGAPGAQAAAGMPGIGGVPAAPVVPRPSIDAGMTTQIRLDMEE
;
A
#
# COMPACT_ATOMS: atom_id res chain seq x y z
N MET A 1 -14.46 -5.77 19.80
CA MET A 1 -13.27 -6.03 18.98
C MET A 1 -12.54 -4.71 18.87
N ASN A 2 -11.24 -4.71 19.13
CA ASN A 2 -10.38 -3.53 19.05
C ASN A 2 -9.50 -3.62 17.77
N PRO A 3 -9.89 -2.96 16.66
CA PRO A 3 -9.11 -2.99 15.42
C PRO A 3 -7.96 -1.97 15.42
N VAL A 4 -6.94 -2.24 14.61
CA VAL A 4 -5.91 -1.27 14.22
C VAL A 4 -5.88 -1.14 12.70
N VAL A 5 -5.73 0.07 12.19
CA VAL A 5 -5.52 0.30 10.75
C VAL A 5 -4.03 0.24 10.44
N ILE A 6 -3.63 -0.47 9.40
CA ILE A 6 -2.23 -0.59 8.98
C ILE A 6 -2.07 -0.13 7.54
N ILE A 7 -1.20 0.86 7.35
CA ILE A 7 -0.92 1.48 6.05
C ILE A 7 0.55 1.29 5.69
N PRO A 8 0.88 0.39 4.75
CA PRO A 8 2.20 0.35 4.13
C PRO A 8 2.39 1.55 3.20
N THR A 9 3.54 2.22 3.32
CA THR A 9 3.93 3.37 2.48
C THR A 9 5.32 3.13 1.90
N PHE A 10 5.49 3.36 0.61
CA PHE A 10 6.72 3.01 -0.12
C PHE A 10 7.43 4.27 -0.62
N ILE A 11 8.56 4.62 -0.01
CA ILE A 11 9.36 5.81 -0.36
C ILE A 11 10.64 5.37 -1.08
N TYR A 12 10.66 5.48 -2.42
CA TYR A 12 11.81 5.06 -3.23
C TYR A 12 12.17 6.09 -4.31
N PRO A 13 13.46 6.29 -4.62
CA PRO A 13 13.86 7.17 -5.70
C PRO A 13 13.26 6.75 -7.06
N ARG A 14 12.92 7.73 -7.92
CA ARG A 14 12.38 7.50 -9.29
C ARG A 14 13.21 6.55 -10.16
N ARG A 15 14.52 6.50 -9.94
CA ARG A 15 15.45 5.57 -10.58
C ARG A 15 16.00 4.59 -9.54
N HIS A 16 15.11 3.95 -8.79
CA HIS A 16 15.51 2.75 -8.08
C HIS A 16 15.92 1.72 -9.15
N ARG A 17 17.22 1.41 -9.21
CA ARG A 17 17.68 0.20 -9.89
C ARG A 17 17.14 -0.93 -9.04
N GLY A 18 15.90 -1.35 -9.29
CA GLY A 18 15.36 -2.57 -8.71
C GLY A 18 16.45 -3.62 -8.81
N GLY A 19 16.87 -4.13 -7.65
CA GLY A 19 17.94 -5.10 -7.60
C GLY A 19 17.60 -6.31 -8.48
N THR A 20 18.50 -7.29 -8.51
CA THR A 20 18.15 -8.63 -9.03
C THR A 20 16.95 -9.26 -8.30
N ASP A 21 16.54 -8.69 -7.17
CA ASP A 21 15.39 -9.12 -6.39
C ASP A 21 14.06 -8.62 -6.98
N VAL A 22 13.25 -9.57 -7.39
CA VAL A 22 11.93 -9.33 -8.00
C VAL A 22 10.84 -8.98 -6.97
N VAL A 23 11.11 -9.18 -5.67
CA VAL A 23 10.16 -8.91 -4.58
C VAL A 23 10.13 -7.44 -4.18
N ALA A 24 11.25 -6.70 -4.34
CA ALA A 24 11.36 -5.28 -4.02
C ALA A 24 11.01 -4.36 -5.20
N THR A 25 10.01 -4.75 -6.02
CA THR A 25 9.53 -3.92 -7.14
C THR A 25 8.09 -3.51 -6.88
N TYR A 26 7.88 -2.24 -6.55
CA TYR A 26 6.59 -1.68 -6.16
C TYR A 26 5.87 -0.98 -7.31
N ASP A 27 4.53 -1.03 -7.31
CA ASP A 27 3.68 -0.46 -8.35
C ASP A 27 3.69 1.08 -8.36
N HIS A 28 3.63 1.68 -7.16
CA HIS A 28 3.43 3.12 -6.96
C HIS A 28 4.35 3.71 -5.88
N PRO A 29 5.69 3.52 -5.96
CA PRO A 29 6.57 4.14 -4.98
C PRO A 29 6.53 5.66 -5.09
N THR A 30 6.47 6.33 -3.94
CA THR A 30 6.55 7.78 -3.84
C THR A 30 8.01 8.22 -3.77
N ALA A 31 8.43 9.10 -4.67
CA ALA A 31 9.78 9.67 -4.58
C ALA A 31 9.92 10.57 -3.34
N PRO A 32 11.11 10.65 -2.70
CA PRO A 32 11.31 11.46 -1.49
C PRO A 32 10.86 12.92 -1.66
N ASN A 33 11.04 13.48 -2.86
CA ASN A 33 10.70 14.86 -3.19
C ASN A 33 9.28 15.08 -3.76
N GLN A 34 8.45 14.04 -3.84
CA GLN A 34 7.05 14.16 -4.25
C GLN A 34 6.12 14.11 -3.03
N PRO A 35 4.96 14.76 -3.02
CA PRO A 35 4.04 14.66 -1.89
C PRO A 35 3.60 13.22 -1.62
N GLY A 36 3.22 12.48 -2.69
CA GLY A 36 2.63 11.13 -2.56
C GLY A 36 1.15 11.20 -2.18
N GLU A 37 0.55 10.04 -1.95
CA GLU A 37 -0.90 9.93 -1.72
C GLU A 37 -1.28 9.78 -0.24
N LEU A 38 -0.32 9.46 0.65
CA LEU A 38 -0.56 9.21 2.07
C LEU A 38 -1.33 10.36 2.77
N GLY A 39 -1.01 11.62 2.48
CA GLY A 39 -1.72 12.76 3.07
C GLY A 39 -3.21 12.78 2.70
N ARG A 40 -3.56 12.43 1.46
CA ARG A 40 -4.97 12.29 1.02
C ARG A 40 -5.65 11.13 1.74
N CYS A 41 -4.95 10.01 1.90
CA CYS A 41 -5.44 8.85 2.64
C CYS A 41 -5.73 9.22 4.10
N LEU A 42 -4.78 9.85 4.81
CA LEU A 42 -4.96 10.29 6.21
C LEU A 42 -6.09 11.31 6.38
N ALA A 43 -6.19 12.30 5.48
CA ALA A 43 -7.29 13.26 5.49
C ALA A 43 -8.66 12.57 5.39
N SER A 44 -8.76 11.48 4.62
CA SER A 44 -10.01 10.72 4.48
C SER A 44 -10.39 9.94 5.75
N LEU A 45 -9.40 9.63 6.60
CA LEU A 45 -9.61 8.89 7.85
C LEU A 45 -10.10 9.78 9.00
N GLU A 46 -9.89 11.09 8.95
CA GLU A 46 -10.33 12.03 10.01
C GLU A 46 -11.83 11.97 10.31
N LYS A 47 -12.65 11.57 9.32
CA LYS A 47 -14.11 11.42 9.47
C LYS A 47 -14.56 10.02 9.90
N VAL A 48 -13.65 9.06 10.01
CA VAL A 48 -14.00 7.66 10.30
C VAL A 48 -14.29 7.50 11.79
N GLU A 49 -15.47 7.00 12.10
CA GLU A 49 -15.92 6.79 13.48
C GLU A 49 -15.14 5.63 14.11
N GLY A 50 -14.58 5.88 15.30
CA GLY A 50 -13.86 4.86 16.06
C GLY A 50 -12.53 4.42 15.45
N LEU A 51 -11.85 5.28 14.66
CA LEU A 51 -10.60 4.98 13.96
C LEU A 51 -9.51 4.33 14.84
N GLY A 52 -9.35 4.82 16.08
CA GLY A 52 -8.32 4.34 16.99
C GLY A 52 -6.90 4.66 16.48
N LEU A 53 -5.99 3.70 16.62
CA LEU A 53 -4.60 3.84 16.18
C LEU A 53 -4.47 3.47 14.70
N VAL A 54 -3.70 4.28 13.97
CA VAL A 54 -3.23 3.98 12.60
C VAL A 54 -1.73 3.74 12.64
N VAL A 55 -1.29 2.55 12.21
CA VAL A 55 0.13 2.19 12.11
C VAL A 55 0.60 2.39 10.67
N ILE A 56 1.57 3.27 10.46
CA ILE A 56 2.17 3.53 9.15
C ILE A 56 3.50 2.77 9.05
N LEU A 57 3.62 1.87 8.09
CA LEU A 57 4.84 1.09 7.85
C LEU A 57 5.63 1.73 6.71
N VAL A 58 6.86 2.16 6.98
CA VAL A 58 7.67 2.93 6.02
C VAL A 58 8.70 2.04 5.36
N SER A 59 8.38 1.60 4.14
CA SER A 59 9.31 0.93 3.26
C SER A 59 10.15 1.96 2.50
N ALA A 60 11.48 1.83 2.54
CA ALA A 60 12.36 2.76 1.86
C ALA A 60 13.61 2.08 1.31
N ASP A 61 14.31 2.78 0.40
CA ASP A 61 15.67 2.40 0.02
C ASP A 61 16.62 2.66 1.19
N VAL A 62 17.56 1.73 1.43
CA VAL A 62 18.53 1.79 2.56
C VAL A 62 19.26 3.14 2.63
N SER A 63 19.48 3.78 1.48
CA SER A 63 20.17 5.09 1.43
C SER A 63 19.35 6.27 1.98
N ILE A 64 18.05 6.10 2.21
CA ILE A 64 17.12 7.19 2.57
C ILE A 64 16.12 6.81 3.68
N GLU A 65 16.35 5.74 4.44
CA GLU A 65 15.41 5.25 5.46
C GLU A 65 15.03 6.32 6.50
N ALA A 66 16.02 7.04 7.04
CA ALA A 66 15.78 8.13 7.99
C ALA A 66 14.95 9.26 7.38
N GLN A 67 15.34 9.71 6.17
CA GLN A 67 14.62 10.76 5.44
C GLN A 67 13.18 10.35 5.11
N ALA A 68 12.95 9.09 4.75
CA ALA A 68 11.63 8.57 4.47
C ALA A 68 10.75 8.57 5.73
N ALA A 69 11.28 8.12 6.86
CA ALA A 69 10.57 8.14 8.14
C ALA A 69 10.25 9.57 8.60
N GLU A 70 11.18 10.51 8.48
CA GLU A 70 10.96 11.94 8.77
C GLU A 70 9.87 12.54 7.89
N LYS A 71 9.89 12.24 6.59
CA LYS A 71 8.87 12.69 5.65
C LYS A 71 7.49 12.15 6.03
N VAL A 72 7.38 10.85 6.29
CA VAL A 72 6.10 10.23 6.66
C VAL A 72 5.60 10.81 7.99
N GLN A 73 6.49 11.03 8.96
CA GLN A 73 6.12 11.69 10.20
C GLN A 73 5.61 13.11 9.97
N ALA A 74 6.25 13.89 9.09
CA ALA A 74 5.79 15.24 8.76
C ALA A 74 4.37 15.22 8.16
N ILE A 75 4.08 14.27 7.26
CA ILE A 75 2.73 14.07 6.70
C ILE A 75 1.74 13.71 7.81
N CYS A 76 2.09 12.81 8.73
CA CYS A 76 1.21 12.45 9.86
C CYS A 76 0.92 13.66 10.77
N ASN A 77 1.92 14.53 11.01
CA ASN A 77 1.76 15.72 11.85
C ASN A 77 0.83 16.78 11.24
N GLU A 78 0.61 16.76 9.93
CA GLU A 78 -0.39 17.61 9.24
C GLU A 78 -1.83 17.14 9.50
N HIS A 79 -2.01 15.93 10.04
CA HIS A 79 -3.30 15.30 10.34
C HIS A 79 -3.46 14.95 11.83
N PRO A 80 -3.47 15.94 12.75
CA PRO A 80 -3.53 15.69 14.19
C PRO A 80 -4.84 15.03 14.66
N GLY A 81 -5.88 15.00 13.80
CA GLY A 81 -7.12 14.25 14.06
C GLY A 81 -6.97 12.73 13.95
N VAL A 82 -5.86 12.25 13.36
CA VAL A 82 -5.55 10.82 13.21
C VAL A 82 -4.41 10.46 14.16
N THR A 83 -4.65 9.53 15.10
CA THR A 83 -3.59 9.05 15.98
C THR A 83 -2.71 8.05 15.23
N THR A 84 -1.47 8.43 14.93
CA THR A 84 -0.54 7.62 14.13
C THR A 84 0.63 7.06 14.93
N LEU A 85 1.09 5.85 14.58
CA LEU A 85 2.37 5.26 14.98
C LEU A 85 3.19 4.95 13.71
N VAL A 86 4.34 5.60 13.53
CA VAL A 86 5.19 5.40 12.35
C VAL A 86 6.28 4.37 12.65
N ILE A 87 6.29 3.27 11.91
CA ILE A 87 7.28 2.18 11.99
C ILE A 87 8.21 2.27 10.77
N GLY A 88 9.44 2.73 11.00
CA GLY A 88 10.52 2.75 10.02
C GLY A 88 11.68 1.86 10.44
N ALA A 89 12.86 2.06 9.82
CA ALA A 89 14.04 1.23 10.08
C ALA A 89 14.47 1.21 11.55
N ALA A 90 14.32 2.33 12.28
CA ALA A 90 14.64 2.41 13.71
C ALA A 90 13.73 1.49 14.55
N GLU A 91 12.42 1.49 14.30
CA GLU A 91 11.48 0.60 14.98
C GLU A 91 11.68 -0.86 14.56
N MET A 92 11.99 -1.10 13.28
CA MET A 92 12.33 -2.44 12.80
C MET A 92 13.53 -3.00 13.56
N ALA A 93 14.57 -2.20 13.80
CA ALA A 93 15.73 -2.62 14.59
C ALA A 93 15.36 -3.00 16.04
N LEU A 94 14.41 -2.30 16.67
CA LEU A 94 13.89 -2.67 18.00
C LEU A 94 13.16 -4.02 17.96
N ILE A 95 12.37 -4.26 16.92
CA ILE A 95 11.64 -5.51 16.70
C ILE A 95 12.63 -6.66 16.48
N GLU A 96 13.63 -6.49 15.62
CA GLU A 96 14.67 -7.49 15.37
C GLU A 96 15.48 -7.80 16.65
N GLN A 97 15.85 -6.78 17.41
CA GLN A 97 16.53 -6.96 18.69
C GLN A 97 15.67 -7.77 19.66
N ARG A 98 14.36 -7.48 19.74
CA ARG A 98 13.46 -8.24 20.61
C ARG A 98 13.27 -9.67 20.12
N MET A 99 13.11 -9.89 18.82
CA MET A 99 13.03 -11.22 18.23
C MET A 99 14.26 -12.06 18.56
N ALA A 100 15.46 -11.48 18.45
CA ALA A 100 16.70 -12.14 18.84
C ALA A 100 16.73 -12.51 20.34
N GLN A 101 16.29 -11.61 21.23
CA GLN A 101 16.17 -11.90 22.67
C GLN A 101 15.19 -13.04 22.98
N LEU A 102 14.18 -13.22 22.14
CA LEU A 102 13.17 -14.28 22.26
C LEU A 102 13.56 -15.55 21.49
N ASN A 103 14.79 -15.64 20.97
CA ASN A 103 15.27 -16.75 20.13
C ASN A 103 14.36 -17.00 18.92
N ILE A 104 13.83 -15.93 18.33
CA ILE A 104 13.12 -15.94 17.05
C ILE A 104 14.15 -15.52 16.00
N GLU A 105 14.88 -16.49 15.48
CA GLU A 105 16.03 -16.21 14.61
C GLU A 105 15.67 -16.27 13.12
N ARG A 106 16.40 -15.48 12.32
CA ARG A 106 16.46 -15.58 10.84
C ARG A 106 15.14 -15.33 10.10
N LEU A 107 14.26 -14.50 10.65
CA LEU A 107 12.98 -14.11 10.02
C LEU A 107 12.98 -12.69 9.42
N SER A 108 14.15 -12.06 9.27
CA SER A 108 14.24 -10.66 8.82
C SER A 108 13.86 -10.44 7.35
N LYS A 109 13.82 -11.50 6.54
CA LYS A 109 13.32 -11.42 5.16
C LYS A 109 11.80 -11.63 5.11
N GLU A 110 11.29 -12.42 6.03
CA GLU A 110 9.91 -12.87 6.10
C GLU A 110 9.01 -11.88 6.85
N ILE A 111 9.60 -11.13 7.78
CA ILE A 111 9.00 -10.05 8.56
C ILE A 111 9.92 -8.84 8.46
N GLY A 112 9.51 -7.82 7.69
CA GLY A 112 10.38 -6.67 7.46
C GLY A 112 9.74 -5.58 6.61
N LEU A 113 10.51 -4.53 6.35
CA LEU A 113 10.05 -3.34 5.61
C LEU A 113 10.18 -3.48 4.07
N SER A 114 10.59 -4.63 3.55
CA SER A 114 10.82 -4.84 2.11
C SER A 114 10.01 -6.01 1.58
N GLY A 115 9.29 -5.78 0.48
CA GLY A 115 8.37 -6.75 -0.13
C GLY A 115 6.96 -6.67 0.45
N TYR A 116 5.97 -6.84 -0.42
CA TYR A 116 4.56 -6.71 -0.05
C TYR A 116 4.12 -7.72 1.03
N GLY A 117 4.51 -8.99 0.93
CA GLY A 117 4.17 -9.99 1.95
C GLY A 117 4.84 -9.72 3.30
N ALA A 118 6.13 -9.40 3.29
CA ALA A 118 6.90 -9.19 4.53
C ALA A 118 6.44 -7.95 5.30
N ILE A 119 6.09 -6.85 4.61
CA ILE A 119 5.59 -5.63 5.26
C ILE A 119 4.19 -5.85 5.86
N ARG A 120 3.33 -6.62 5.21
CA ARG A 120 2.04 -7.03 5.81
C ARG A 120 2.24 -7.90 7.04
N ASN A 121 3.20 -8.84 7.00
CA ASN A 121 3.58 -9.64 8.18
C ASN A 121 4.10 -8.78 9.33
N LEU A 122 4.92 -7.76 9.05
CA LEU A 122 5.35 -6.79 10.05
C LEU A 122 4.13 -6.07 10.68
N GLY A 123 3.17 -5.68 9.85
CA GLY A 123 1.91 -5.11 10.34
C GLY A 123 1.16 -6.04 11.31
N LEU A 124 0.97 -7.30 10.92
CA LEU A 124 0.34 -8.31 11.78
C LEU A 124 1.10 -8.51 13.09
N LEU A 125 2.44 -8.52 13.03
CA LEU A 125 3.28 -8.66 14.21
C LEU A 125 3.12 -7.47 15.16
N VAL A 126 3.18 -6.24 14.64
CA VAL A 126 2.99 -5.02 15.43
C VAL A 126 1.61 -5.01 16.08
N ALA A 127 0.56 -5.39 15.35
CA ALA A 127 -0.78 -5.52 15.91
C ALA A 127 -0.85 -6.53 17.07
N ASN A 128 -0.16 -7.67 16.92
CA ASN A 128 -0.09 -8.71 17.95
C ASN A 128 0.69 -8.28 19.19
N VAL A 129 1.80 -7.56 19.00
CA VAL A 129 2.62 -6.98 20.09
C VAL A 129 1.82 -5.93 20.88
N LEU A 130 1.04 -5.09 20.18
CA LEU A 130 0.23 -4.05 20.80
C LEU A 130 -1.10 -4.57 21.37
N GLY A 131 -1.43 -5.84 21.13
CA GLY A 131 -2.60 -6.51 21.71
C GLY A 131 -3.93 -6.20 21.01
N PHE A 132 -3.91 -5.86 19.72
CA PHE A 132 -5.14 -5.65 18.93
C PHE A 132 -5.85 -6.96 18.57
N ASP A 133 -7.17 -6.91 18.44
CA ASP A 133 -8.01 -8.08 18.12
C ASP A 133 -8.20 -8.28 16.61
N ALA A 134 -7.98 -7.23 15.83
CA ALA A 134 -8.14 -7.25 14.39
C ALA A 134 -7.21 -6.23 13.72
N VAL A 135 -6.83 -6.53 12.49
CA VAL A 135 -6.09 -5.64 11.60
C VAL A 135 -6.99 -5.26 10.44
N VAL A 136 -7.05 -3.98 10.11
CA VAL A 136 -7.62 -3.48 8.86
C VAL A 136 -6.47 -2.92 8.03
N PHE A 137 -6.16 -3.60 6.93
CA PHE A 137 -5.20 -3.08 5.97
C PHE A 137 -5.86 -2.03 5.09
N LEU A 138 -5.12 -0.96 4.83
CA LEU A 138 -5.46 0.15 3.93
C LEU A 138 -4.19 0.55 3.18
N ASP A 139 -4.28 0.89 1.91
CA ASP A 139 -3.13 1.35 1.12
C ASP A 139 -3.03 2.88 1.11
N ASP A 140 -1.83 3.41 0.87
CA ASP A 140 -1.57 4.85 0.95
C ASP A 140 -2.20 5.65 -0.20
N ASP A 141 -2.64 4.98 -1.27
CA ASP A 141 -3.34 5.56 -2.43
C ASP A 141 -4.88 5.44 -2.35
N GLU A 142 -5.42 4.93 -1.25
CA GLU A 142 -6.85 4.73 -1.02
C GLU A 142 -7.51 5.88 -0.27
N VAL A 143 -8.81 6.05 -0.48
CA VAL A 143 -9.64 7.09 0.16
C VAL A 143 -10.88 6.46 0.74
N VAL A 144 -11.09 6.68 2.05
CA VAL A 144 -12.27 6.21 2.76
C VAL A 144 -13.35 7.29 2.70
N ASP A 145 -14.50 6.94 2.11
CA ASP A 145 -15.63 7.88 2.02
C ASP A 145 -16.61 7.82 3.18
N ASP A 146 -16.72 6.64 3.76
CA ASP A 146 -17.77 6.24 4.65
C ASP A 146 -17.36 6.41 6.12
N PRO A 147 -18.04 7.25 6.92
CA PRO A 147 -17.76 7.38 8.36
C PRO A 147 -17.87 6.05 9.11
N GLU A 148 -18.74 5.14 8.66
CA GLU A 148 -18.94 3.82 9.28
C GLU A 148 -17.94 2.76 8.78
N PHE A 149 -16.87 3.16 8.08
CA PHE A 149 -15.94 2.23 7.44
C PHE A 149 -15.41 1.14 8.38
N LEU A 150 -14.97 1.48 9.59
CA LEU A 150 -14.49 0.48 10.56
C LEU A 150 -15.62 -0.36 11.18
N THR A 151 -16.78 0.24 11.44
CA THR A 151 -17.97 -0.51 11.86
C THR A 151 -18.33 -1.57 10.82
N LYS A 152 -18.27 -1.20 9.53
CA LYS A 152 -18.47 -2.13 8.42
C LYS A 152 -17.34 -3.13 8.33
N ALA A 153 -16.08 -2.76 8.51
CA ALA A 153 -14.95 -3.70 8.56
C ALA A 153 -15.15 -4.80 9.63
N MET A 154 -15.68 -4.44 10.80
CA MET A 154 -15.91 -5.40 11.89
C MET A 154 -17.20 -6.22 11.73
N TYR A 155 -18.09 -5.86 10.79
CA TYR A 155 -19.32 -6.62 10.55
C TYR A 155 -19.01 -8.07 10.15
N GLY A 156 -19.50 -9.01 10.97
CA GLY A 156 -19.32 -10.44 10.77
C GLY A 156 -17.97 -11.01 11.22
N LEU A 157 -16.93 -10.18 11.34
CA LEU A 157 -15.59 -10.63 11.73
C LEU A 157 -15.61 -11.22 13.16
N GLY A 158 -14.95 -12.38 13.34
CA GLY A 158 -14.94 -13.14 14.59
C GLY A 158 -16.25 -13.88 14.90
N LYS A 159 -17.26 -13.81 14.03
CA LYS A 159 -18.53 -14.55 14.18
C LYS A 159 -18.51 -15.85 13.37
N LEU A 160 -19.48 -16.72 13.65
CA LEU A 160 -19.74 -17.91 12.85
C LEU A 160 -20.76 -17.62 11.76
N THR A 161 -20.56 -18.24 10.61
CA THR A 161 -21.58 -18.32 9.55
C THR A 161 -22.72 -19.24 9.99
N ARG A 162 -23.83 -19.26 9.23
CA ARG A 162 -24.93 -20.20 9.48
C ARG A 162 -24.50 -21.67 9.46
N GLN A 163 -23.41 -22.00 8.78
CA GLN A 163 -22.84 -23.35 8.69
C GLN A 163 -21.79 -23.62 9.78
N GLY A 164 -21.60 -22.71 10.75
CA GLY A 164 -20.61 -22.86 11.82
C GLY A 164 -19.17 -22.56 11.41
N VAL A 165 -18.93 -22.05 10.19
CA VAL A 165 -17.58 -21.66 9.73
C VAL A 165 -17.23 -20.28 10.31
N PRO A 166 -16.08 -20.12 10.97
CA PRO A 166 -15.66 -18.83 11.52
C PRO A 166 -15.24 -17.84 10.42
N ILE A 167 -15.64 -16.58 10.59
CA ILE A 167 -15.26 -15.46 9.73
C ILE A 167 -14.02 -14.81 10.33
N VAL A 168 -12.85 -15.36 10.00
CA VAL A 168 -11.56 -14.90 10.53
C VAL A 168 -10.88 -13.85 9.64
N ALA A 169 -11.34 -13.69 8.40
CA ALA A 169 -10.88 -12.66 7.49
C ALA A 169 -12.00 -12.29 6.50
N LYS A 170 -12.02 -11.03 6.06
CA LYS A 170 -12.95 -10.54 5.06
C LYS A 170 -12.36 -9.40 4.25
N THR A 171 -12.91 -9.17 3.07
CA THR A 171 -12.51 -8.10 2.16
C THR A 171 -13.72 -7.37 1.61
N GLY A 172 -13.58 -6.07 1.39
CA GLY A 172 -14.56 -5.25 0.69
C GLY A 172 -14.32 -5.21 -0.81
N TYR A 173 -14.64 -4.07 -1.41
CA TYR A 173 -14.34 -3.79 -2.81
C TYR A 173 -13.89 -2.35 -3.01
N TYR A 174 -13.29 -2.10 -4.17
CA TYR A 174 -12.84 -0.78 -4.59
C TYR A 174 -13.81 -0.13 -5.55
N LEU A 175 -13.96 1.18 -5.41
CA LEU A 175 -14.46 2.06 -6.45
C LEU A 175 -13.27 2.74 -7.14
N ASN A 176 -13.37 2.88 -8.45
CA ASN A 176 -12.44 3.63 -9.25
C ASN A 176 -12.70 5.15 -9.23
N ASP A 177 -11.87 5.89 -9.96
CA ASP A 177 -12.04 7.29 -10.34
C ASP A 177 -13.44 7.62 -10.90
N GLU A 178 -14.09 6.69 -11.61
CA GLU A 178 -15.45 6.80 -12.15
C GLU A 178 -16.56 6.33 -11.18
N GLY A 179 -16.23 5.91 -9.97
CA GLY A 179 -17.21 5.38 -9.01
C GLY A 179 -17.78 3.99 -9.36
N SER A 180 -17.08 3.22 -10.19
CA SER A 180 -17.38 1.84 -10.60
C SER A 180 -16.47 0.83 -9.90
N TYR A 181 -17.01 -0.36 -9.62
CA TYR A 181 -16.24 -1.51 -9.11
C TYR A 181 -15.73 -2.45 -10.22
N LEU A 182 -16.01 -2.12 -11.48
CA LEU A 182 -15.61 -2.92 -12.62
C LEU A 182 -14.23 -2.50 -13.11
N SER A 183 -13.42 -3.48 -13.48
CA SER A 183 -12.26 -3.24 -14.32
C SER A 183 -12.64 -2.41 -15.53
N LYS A 184 -11.82 -1.41 -15.85
CA LYS A 184 -11.75 -0.75 -17.16
C LYS A 184 -11.16 -1.67 -18.26
N TRP A 185 -11.33 -2.99 -18.14
CA TRP A 185 -10.80 -3.95 -19.11
C TRP A 185 -11.46 -3.78 -20.48
N GLU A 186 -10.64 -3.89 -21.53
CA GLU A 186 -11.07 -3.82 -22.91
C GLU A 186 -10.77 -5.13 -23.67
N ASP A 187 -11.73 -5.57 -24.48
CA ASP A 187 -11.63 -6.79 -25.29
C ASP A 187 -10.81 -6.57 -26.56
N LYS A 188 -9.49 -6.47 -26.38
CA LYS A 188 -8.54 -6.32 -27.49
C LYS A 188 -8.01 -7.67 -27.96
N TRP A 189 -7.79 -7.80 -29.27
CA TRP A 189 -7.35 -9.05 -29.90
C TRP A 189 -6.05 -9.61 -29.28
N TYR A 190 -5.12 -8.76 -28.89
CA TYR A 190 -3.84 -9.14 -28.27
C TYR A 190 -3.97 -9.58 -26.80
N ASN A 191 -5.16 -9.45 -26.18
CA ASN A 191 -5.48 -9.92 -24.83
C ASN A 191 -6.21 -11.28 -24.82
N ARG A 192 -6.38 -11.92 -25.99
CA ARG A 192 -7.14 -13.18 -26.12
C ARG A 192 -6.74 -14.27 -25.11
N PHE A 193 -5.47 -14.35 -24.75
CA PHE A 193 -4.94 -15.36 -23.81
C PHE A 193 -4.69 -14.82 -22.39
N TRP A 194 -5.07 -13.57 -22.13
CA TRP A 194 -4.87 -12.84 -20.88
C TRP A 194 -6.09 -11.97 -20.53
N GLN A 195 -7.21 -12.64 -20.26
CA GLN A 195 -8.53 -12.01 -20.04
C GLN A 195 -8.83 -11.74 -18.57
N GLN A 196 -7.85 -11.26 -17.81
CA GLN A 196 -7.95 -11.16 -16.35
C GLN A 196 -9.11 -10.26 -15.89
N GLY A 197 -9.20 -9.06 -16.44
CA GLY A 197 -10.25 -8.11 -16.07
C GLY A 197 -11.65 -8.59 -16.45
N ARG A 198 -11.80 -9.32 -17.56
CA ARG A 198 -13.06 -9.98 -17.90
C ARG A 198 -13.48 -11.00 -16.85
N TYR A 199 -12.59 -11.92 -16.47
CA TYR A 199 -12.89 -12.96 -15.48
C TYR A 199 -13.24 -12.36 -14.12
N PHE A 200 -12.53 -11.33 -13.70
CA PHE A 200 -12.89 -10.61 -12.49
C PHE A 200 -14.22 -9.87 -12.60
N ASN A 201 -14.47 -9.14 -13.69
CA ASN A 201 -15.73 -8.41 -13.87
C ASN A 201 -16.93 -9.38 -13.79
N GLN A 202 -16.78 -10.60 -14.31
CA GLN A 202 -17.78 -11.66 -14.16
C GLN A 202 -17.95 -12.07 -12.68
N TRP A 203 -16.85 -12.30 -11.96
CA TRP A 203 -16.89 -12.66 -10.54
C TRP A 203 -17.50 -11.55 -9.67
N ILE A 204 -16.97 -10.32 -9.72
CA ILE A 204 -17.41 -9.22 -8.85
C ILE A 204 -18.88 -8.87 -9.10
N THR A 205 -19.34 -8.92 -10.36
CA THR A 205 -20.76 -8.69 -10.69
C THR A 205 -21.67 -9.73 -10.05
N ALA A 206 -21.24 -10.99 -9.96
CA ALA A 206 -21.98 -12.03 -9.25
C ALA A 206 -21.92 -11.82 -7.73
N ALA A 207 -20.74 -11.50 -7.19
CA ALA A 207 -20.53 -11.27 -5.77
C ALA A 207 -21.36 -10.08 -5.23
N MET A 208 -21.44 -8.99 -5.98
CA MET A 208 -22.24 -7.81 -5.64
C MET A 208 -23.74 -8.11 -5.56
N LYS A 209 -24.25 -9.04 -6.36
CA LYS A 209 -25.65 -9.50 -6.32
C LYS A 209 -25.92 -10.51 -5.20
N GLY A 210 -24.88 -11.02 -4.56
CA GLY A 210 -24.95 -12.00 -3.50
C GLY A 210 -25.46 -11.44 -2.16
N PRO A 211 -25.54 -12.29 -1.12
CA PRO A 211 -25.74 -11.82 0.24
C PRO A 211 -24.57 -10.94 0.67
N ARG A 212 -24.79 -10.10 1.70
CA ARG A 212 -23.77 -9.15 2.17
C ARG A 212 -22.40 -9.79 2.35
N LEU A 213 -22.35 -10.88 3.11
CA LEU A 213 -21.15 -11.70 3.27
C LEU A 213 -21.28 -12.94 2.40
N SER A 214 -20.37 -13.06 1.43
CA SER A 214 -20.29 -14.22 0.53
C SER A 214 -18.86 -14.75 0.50
N ARG A 215 -18.64 -15.98 0.04
CA ARG A 215 -17.29 -16.53 -0.07
C ARG A 215 -16.53 -15.77 -1.16
N SER A 216 -15.37 -15.19 -0.84
CA SER A 216 -14.63 -14.37 -1.81
C SER A 216 -13.67 -15.21 -2.64
N ASN A 217 -13.48 -14.88 -3.92
CA ASN A 217 -12.37 -15.41 -4.74
C ASN A 217 -11.32 -14.34 -5.08
N HIS A 218 -11.48 -13.12 -4.57
CA HIS A 218 -10.53 -12.04 -4.72
C HIS A 218 -10.35 -11.32 -3.39
N VAL A 219 -9.28 -10.56 -3.26
CA VAL A 219 -9.01 -9.74 -2.10
C VAL A 219 -8.54 -8.39 -2.59
N CYS A 220 -9.15 -7.35 -2.04
CA CYS A 220 -8.70 -5.98 -2.13
C CYS A 220 -7.74 -5.75 -0.95
N GLY A 221 -6.42 -5.74 -1.20
CA GLY A 221 -5.39 -5.70 -0.16
C GLY A 221 -5.52 -4.56 0.87
N GLY A 222 -5.90 -3.36 0.44
CA GLY A 222 -6.22 -2.22 1.29
C GLY A 222 -7.70 -2.11 1.71
N CYS A 223 -8.54 -3.08 1.35
CA CYS A 223 -9.86 -3.26 1.97
C CYS A 223 -9.96 -4.68 2.52
N LEU A 224 -9.06 -5.01 3.45
CA LEU A 224 -8.91 -6.34 4.05
C LEU A 224 -8.91 -6.23 5.58
N ALA A 225 -9.81 -6.98 6.24
CA ALA A 225 -9.86 -7.10 7.69
C ALA A 225 -9.50 -8.54 8.10
N VAL A 226 -8.56 -8.68 9.04
CA VAL A 226 -8.04 -9.96 9.52
C VAL A 226 -8.18 -10.02 11.04
N HIS A 227 -8.85 -11.04 11.54
CA HIS A 227 -9.01 -11.30 12.97
C HIS A 227 -7.72 -11.88 13.58
N LYS A 228 -7.49 -11.64 14.88
CA LYS A 228 -6.34 -12.16 15.64
C LYS A 228 -6.16 -13.67 15.54
N GLU A 229 -7.26 -14.41 15.47
CA GLU A 229 -7.21 -15.86 15.26
C GLU A 229 -6.58 -16.26 13.91
N ALA A 230 -6.82 -15.49 12.84
CA ALA A 230 -6.19 -15.73 11.55
C ALA A 230 -4.74 -15.27 11.55
N PHE A 231 -4.47 -14.01 11.91
CA PHE A 231 -3.11 -13.47 11.75
C PHE A 231 -2.10 -14.11 12.70
N ARG A 232 -2.50 -14.63 13.87
CA ARG A 232 -1.58 -15.40 14.73
C ARG A 232 -1.22 -16.76 14.16
N ARG A 233 -2.10 -17.33 13.34
CA ARG A 233 -1.93 -18.68 12.81
C ARG A 233 -1.34 -18.69 11.42
N LEU A 234 -1.59 -17.65 10.62
CA LEU A 234 -1.22 -17.64 9.20
C LEU A 234 -0.55 -16.32 8.78
N ALA A 235 0.58 -16.45 8.09
CA ALA A 235 1.35 -15.34 7.53
C ALA A 235 0.99 -15.07 6.05
N PHE A 236 1.30 -13.87 5.58
CA PHE A 236 1.45 -13.58 4.16
C PHE A 236 2.74 -14.22 3.63
N ASP A 237 2.74 -14.56 2.34
CA ASP A 237 3.92 -15.13 1.67
C ASP A 237 4.96 -14.04 1.34
N PRO A 238 6.17 -14.07 1.92
CA PRO A 238 7.20 -13.09 1.64
C PRO A 238 7.83 -13.21 0.25
N TRP A 239 7.69 -14.36 -0.42
CA TRP A 239 8.33 -14.65 -1.72
C TRP A 239 7.42 -14.38 -2.91
N ILE A 240 6.14 -14.06 -2.70
CA ILE A 240 5.30 -13.59 -3.79
C ILE A 240 5.69 -12.16 -4.17
N THR A 241 5.95 -11.93 -5.45
CA THR A 241 6.47 -10.63 -5.92
C THR A 241 5.40 -9.53 -5.92
N ARG A 242 4.12 -9.92 -5.99
CA ARG A 242 2.94 -9.05 -6.08
C ARG A 242 1.68 -9.88 -5.92
N GLY A 243 0.62 -9.34 -5.30
CA GLY A 243 -0.67 -10.04 -5.18
C GLY A 243 -0.73 -10.99 -3.99
N GLU A 244 0.02 -10.63 -2.95
CA GLU A 244 0.10 -11.25 -1.65
C GLU A 244 -1.27 -11.35 -0.96
N ASP A 245 -2.21 -10.46 -1.29
CA ASP A 245 -3.57 -10.45 -0.78
C ASP A 245 -4.39 -11.66 -1.23
N LEU A 246 -4.37 -11.95 -2.53
CA LEU A 246 -5.00 -13.12 -3.12
C LEU A 246 -4.26 -14.39 -2.71
N ASP A 247 -2.93 -14.36 -2.62
CA ASP A 247 -2.15 -15.48 -2.10
C ASP A 247 -2.52 -15.79 -0.64
N TYR A 248 -2.72 -14.77 0.21
CA TYR A 248 -3.18 -14.94 1.58
C TYR A 248 -4.55 -15.63 1.67
N MET A 249 -5.48 -15.31 0.75
CA MET A 249 -6.74 -16.05 0.61
C MET A 249 -6.51 -17.53 0.30
N LEU A 250 -5.60 -17.82 -0.64
CA LEU A 250 -5.28 -19.20 -1.01
C LEU A 250 -4.62 -19.95 0.15
N ASN A 251 -3.73 -19.28 0.89
CA ASN A 251 -3.14 -19.79 2.12
C ASN A 251 -4.21 -20.11 3.17
N LEU A 252 -5.15 -19.19 3.44
CA LEU A 252 -6.25 -19.42 4.37
C LEU A 252 -7.02 -20.69 3.99
N ARG A 253 -7.34 -20.85 2.71
CA ARG A 253 -8.03 -22.05 2.19
C ARG A 253 -7.22 -23.32 2.36
N MET A 254 -5.91 -23.29 2.07
CA MET A 254 -5.02 -24.44 2.31
C MET A 254 -5.00 -24.85 3.79
N TYR A 255 -5.07 -23.88 4.71
CA TYR A 255 -5.10 -24.11 6.16
C TYR A 255 -6.53 -24.16 6.76
N GLY A 256 -7.55 -24.44 5.94
CA GLY A 256 -8.91 -24.74 6.39
C GLY A 256 -9.78 -23.55 6.82
N SER A 257 -9.44 -22.35 6.38
CA SER A 257 -10.23 -21.13 6.58
C SER A 257 -10.55 -20.44 5.26
N ASP A 258 -11.27 -19.32 5.29
CA ASP A 258 -11.61 -18.59 4.06
C ASP A 258 -11.69 -17.08 4.29
N ILE A 259 -11.72 -16.33 3.19
CA ILE A 259 -12.01 -14.90 3.18
C ILE A 259 -13.43 -14.67 2.68
N TRP A 260 -14.14 -13.79 3.37
CA TRP A 260 -15.51 -13.40 3.04
C TRP A 260 -15.53 -12.05 2.32
N PHE A 261 -16.28 -11.95 1.23
CA PHE A 261 -16.54 -10.71 0.51
C PHE A 261 -17.71 -9.97 1.16
N ASP A 262 -17.51 -8.72 1.57
CA ASP A 262 -18.55 -7.81 2.10
C ASP A 262 -18.96 -6.79 1.04
N ASN A 263 -20.10 -7.00 0.38
CA ASN A 263 -20.59 -6.12 -0.69
C ASN A 263 -21.11 -4.75 -0.21
N GLN A 264 -20.99 -4.44 1.09
CA GLN A 264 -21.31 -3.14 1.67
C GLN A 264 -20.08 -2.43 2.25
N TRP A 265 -18.89 -3.07 2.20
CA TRP A 265 -17.66 -2.48 2.69
C TRP A 265 -16.81 -2.03 1.51
N VAL A 266 -16.59 -0.71 1.41
CA VAL A 266 -16.10 -0.07 0.20
C VAL A 266 -15.17 1.10 0.52
N LEU A 267 -14.21 1.33 -0.37
CA LEU A 267 -13.38 2.53 -0.42
C LEU A 267 -13.08 2.89 -1.88
N ARG A 268 -12.52 4.08 -2.12
CA ARG A 268 -12.02 4.49 -3.44
C ARG A 268 -10.53 4.19 -3.56
N HIS A 269 -10.15 3.49 -4.62
CA HIS A 269 -8.74 3.26 -4.97
C HIS A 269 -8.33 4.29 -6.02
N LEU A 270 -7.37 5.16 -5.69
CA LEU A 270 -6.94 6.28 -6.54
C LEU A 270 -5.42 6.27 -6.78
N PRO A 271 -4.87 5.21 -7.42
CA PRO A 271 -3.45 5.07 -7.67
C PRO A 271 -2.89 6.21 -8.55
N PRO A 272 -1.63 6.62 -8.35
CA PRO A 272 -0.99 7.57 -9.24
C PRO A 272 -0.80 6.96 -10.63
N ALA A 273 -0.70 7.82 -11.66
CA ALA A 273 -0.53 7.38 -13.05
C ALA A 273 0.67 6.44 -13.21
N SER A 274 0.44 5.29 -13.86
CA SER A 274 1.47 4.27 -14.07
C SER A 274 2.42 4.61 -15.20
N ASN A 275 3.71 4.33 -15.01
CA ASN A 275 4.75 4.65 -15.97
C ASN A 275 5.03 3.54 -17.02
N SER A 276 4.58 2.28 -16.82
CA SER A 276 4.85 1.17 -17.79
C SER A 276 3.93 -0.04 -17.60
N GLU A 277 3.05 -0.28 -18.58
CA GLU A 277 2.19 -1.48 -18.62
C GLU A 277 2.99 -2.79 -18.80
N GLY A 278 4.09 -2.76 -19.55
CA GLY A 278 4.92 -3.94 -19.78
C GLY A 278 5.68 -4.39 -18.53
N THR A 279 6.06 -3.45 -17.66
CA THR A 279 6.70 -3.76 -16.36
C THR A 279 5.72 -4.44 -15.41
N ARG A 280 4.48 -3.94 -15.32
CA ARG A 280 3.39 -4.59 -14.57
C ARG A 280 3.13 -5.99 -15.08
N PHE A 281 2.98 -6.15 -16.40
CA PHE A 281 2.79 -7.46 -17.00
C PHE A 281 3.95 -8.42 -16.68
N ARG A 282 5.18 -7.93 -16.58
CA ARG A 282 6.30 -8.75 -16.12
C ARG A 282 6.12 -9.21 -14.67
N GLN A 283 5.73 -8.34 -13.74
CA GLN A 283 5.44 -8.74 -12.35
C GLN A 283 4.33 -9.80 -12.30
N ASP A 284 3.32 -9.70 -13.17
CA ASP A 284 2.21 -10.64 -13.23
C ASP A 284 2.65 -12.03 -13.64
N ILE A 285 3.63 -12.11 -14.54
CA ILE A 285 4.23 -13.37 -14.96
C ILE A 285 4.93 -14.03 -13.78
N PHE A 286 5.68 -13.28 -12.98
CA PHE A 286 6.31 -13.81 -11.77
C PHE A 286 5.25 -14.27 -10.76
N ARG A 287 4.26 -13.42 -10.46
CA ARG A 287 3.13 -13.73 -9.57
C ARG A 287 2.44 -15.04 -9.97
N TRP A 288 1.87 -15.11 -11.17
CA TRP A 288 1.01 -16.23 -11.54
C TRP A 288 1.79 -17.54 -11.72
N LEU A 289 3.03 -17.49 -12.20
CA LEU A 289 3.87 -18.69 -12.27
C LEU A 289 4.31 -19.15 -10.87
N TYR A 290 4.60 -18.23 -9.96
CA TYR A 290 4.87 -18.54 -8.56
C TYR A 290 3.66 -19.20 -7.90
N GLU A 291 2.49 -18.55 -7.97
CA GLU A 291 1.22 -19.01 -7.40
C GLU A 291 0.85 -20.42 -7.90
N TYR A 292 0.92 -20.63 -9.22
CA TYR A 292 0.68 -21.93 -9.83
C TYR A 292 1.61 -23.01 -9.25
N ARG A 293 2.92 -22.73 -9.16
CA ARG A 293 3.89 -23.69 -8.63
C ARG A 293 3.72 -23.95 -7.14
N LYS A 294 3.38 -22.92 -6.36
CA LYS A 294 3.07 -23.05 -4.94
C LYS A 294 1.86 -23.95 -4.70
N LEU A 295 0.78 -23.77 -5.46
CA LEU A 295 -0.40 -24.64 -5.40
C LEU A 295 -0.13 -26.05 -5.93
N GLU A 296 0.79 -26.25 -6.87
CA GLU A 296 1.24 -27.59 -7.26
C GLU A 296 2.01 -28.26 -6.12
N TYR A 297 2.94 -27.55 -5.49
CA TYR A 297 3.75 -28.05 -4.38
C TYR A 297 2.88 -28.41 -3.17
N SER A 298 1.90 -27.57 -2.83
CA SER A 298 1.02 -27.80 -1.67
C SER A 298 0.20 -29.09 -1.77
N ARG A 299 -0.09 -29.58 -2.99
CA ARG A 299 -0.79 -30.87 -3.18
C ARG A 299 0.00 -32.07 -2.69
N ALA A 300 1.31 -31.95 -2.57
CA ALA A 300 2.17 -33.00 -2.03
C ALA A 300 2.24 -33.00 -0.49
N LEU A 301 1.72 -31.95 0.17
CA LEU A 301 1.71 -31.82 1.62
C LEU A 301 0.42 -32.41 2.20
N ILE A 302 0.56 -33.32 3.16
CA ILE A 302 -0.55 -34.14 3.69
C ILE A 302 -1.54 -33.30 4.52
N ASP A 303 -1.03 -32.32 5.26
CA ASP A 303 -1.83 -31.55 6.23
C ASP A 303 -2.58 -30.37 5.62
N LEU A 304 -2.48 -30.16 4.30
CA LEU A 304 -3.10 -29.02 3.60
C LEU A 304 -4.33 -29.42 2.80
N GLN A 305 -5.35 -28.56 2.84
CA GLN A 305 -6.51 -28.67 1.96
C GLN A 305 -6.14 -28.31 0.52
N GLN A 306 -6.59 -29.12 -0.42
CA GLN A 306 -6.34 -28.87 -1.83
C GLN A 306 -7.22 -27.75 -2.39
N VAL A 307 -6.60 -26.64 -2.78
CA VAL A 307 -7.27 -25.57 -3.51
C VAL A 307 -7.25 -25.89 -5.00
N LYS A 308 -8.43 -26.09 -5.60
CA LYS A 308 -8.58 -26.45 -7.01
C LYS A 308 -8.92 -25.21 -7.84
N PRO A 309 -8.34 -25.02 -9.04
CA PRO A 309 -8.70 -23.92 -9.94
C PRO A 309 -10.21 -23.82 -10.20
N ALA A 310 -10.88 -24.97 -10.35
CA ALA A 310 -12.33 -25.02 -10.56
C ALA A 310 -13.17 -24.40 -9.43
N SER A 311 -12.67 -24.40 -8.17
CA SER A 311 -13.38 -23.74 -7.05
C SER A 311 -13.14 -22.23 -7.01
N LEU A 312 -12.32 -21.72 -7.92
CA LEU A 312 -11.94 -20.31 -8.08
C LEU A 312 -12.45 -19.76 -9.42
N GLU A 313 -13.38 -20.42 -10.10
CA GLU A 313 -14.01 -19.87 -11.31
C GLU A 313 -15.04 -18.79 -10.94
N PRO A 314 -15.19 -17.73 -11.77
CA PRO A 314 -14.47 -17.46 -13.02
C PRO A 314 -13.08 -16.83 -12.82
N TYR A 315 -12.78 -16.32 -11.62
CA TYR A 315 -11.51 -15.68 -11.27
C TYR A 315 -11.09 -16.06 -9.85
N PRO A 316 -9.81 -16.38 -9.59
CA PRO A 316 -8.65 -16.45 -10.50
C PRO A 316 -8.46 -17.79 -11.23
N GLY A 317 -9.42 -18.72 -11.20
CA GLY A 317 -9.33 -20.10 -11.70
C GLY A 317 -8.45 -20.31 -12.94
N PRO A 318 -8.72 -19.62 -14.08
CA PRO A 318 -7.97 -19.80 -15.31
C PRO A 318 -6.47 -19.48 -15.21
N PHE A 319 -6.01 -18.74 -14.21
CA PHE A 319 -4.59 -18.42 -14.00
C PHE A 319 -3.87 -19.44 -13.12
N LEU A 320 -4.58 -20.43 -12.59
CA LEU A 320 -4.04 -21.48 -11.71
C LEU A 320 -4.08 -22.85 -12.39
N GLU A 321 -4.33 -22.88 -13.70
CA GLU A 321 -4.39 -24.08 -14.53
C GLU A 321 -3.09 -24.33 -15.29
N SER A 322 -2.92 -25.58 -15.72
CA SER A 322 -1.84 -25.95 -16.62
C SER A 322 -1.98 -25.19 -17.96
N GLY A 323 -0.85 -24.92 -18.62
CA GLY A 323 -0.83 -24.14 -19.86
C GLY A 323 -0.75 -22.62 -19.68
N LEU A 324 -0.78 -22.11 -18.43
CA LEU A 324 -0.53 -20.69 -18.12
C LEU A 324 0.74 -20.16 -18.82
N ARG A 325 1.85 -20.92 -18.77
CA ARG A 325 3.13 -20.54 -19.40
C ARG A 325 2.99 -20.28 -20.91
N ASN A 326 2.20 -21.09 -21.61
CA ASN A 326 1.97 -20.92 -23.05
C ASN A 326 1.11 -19.68 -23.32
N ARG A 327 0.05 -19.48 -22.53
CA ARG A 327 -0.79 -18.27 -22.60
C ARG A 327 0.01 -16.99 -22.36
N ILE A 328 0.91 -16.99 -21.37
CA ILE A 328 1.82 -15.87 -21.10
C ILE A 328 2.69 -15.58 -22.31
N ARG A 329 3.35 -16.61 -22.87
CA ARG A 329 4.26 -16.45 -24.02
C ARG A 329 3.54 -15.88 -25.24
N LEU A 330 2.37 -16.41 -25.57
CA LEU A 330 1.54 -15.92 -26.67
C LEU A 330 1.13 -14.46 -26.43
N THR A 331 0.62 -14.14 -25.23
CA THR A 331 0.23 -12.77 -24.87
C THR A 331 1.40 -11.80 -24.97
N ALA A 332 2.55 -12.16 -24.41
CA ALA A 332 3.75 -11.32 -24.44
C ALA A 332 4.22 -11.04 -25.87
N TRP A 333 4.15 -12.06 -26.73
CA TRP A 333 4.46 -11.94 -28.16
C TRP A 333 3.47 -11.01 -28.87
N LEU A 334 2.16 -11.22 -28.72
CA LEU A 334 1.11 -10.37 -29.34
C LEU A 334 1.24 -8.90 -28.89
N ARG A 335 1.37 -8.66 -27.57
CA ARG A 335 1.55 -7.32 -27.00
C ARG A 335 2.85 -6.64 -27.47
N SER A 336 3.90 -7.39 -27.79
CA SER A 336 5.15 -6.81 -28.30
C SER A 336 5.04 -6.19 -29.69
N PHE A 337 4.02 -6.56 -30.48
CA PHE A 337 3.71 -5.93 -31.77
C PHE A 337 2.72 -4.78 -31.65
N ALA A 338 1.66 -5.01 -30.85
CA ALA A 338 0.50 -4.12 -30.77
C ALA A 338 0.70 -2.93 -29.83
N CYS A 339 1.33 -3.13 -28.68
CA CYS A 339 1.44 -2.09 -27.65
C CYS A 339 2.63 -1.14 -27.92
N SER A 340 2.53 0.08 -27.39
CA SER A 340 3.59 1.09 -27.48
C SER A 340 4.85 0.71 -26.68
N ASP A 341 4.69 0.02 -25.54
CA ASP A 341 5.80 -0.41 -24.66
C ASP A 341 6.49 -1.72 -25.11
N LYS A 342 6.91 -1.75 -26.38
CA LYS A 342 7.47 -2.95 -27.02
C LYS A 342 8.72 -3.48 -26.30
N LYS A 343 9.55 -2.60 -25.73
CA LYS A 343 10.77 -2.98 -25.01
C LYS A 343 10.44 -3.74 -23.73
N ALA A 344 9.53 -3.23 -22.89
CA ALA A 344 9.16 -3.91 -21.66
C ALA A 344 8.44 -5.24 -21.95
N TYR A 345 7.57 -5.31 -22.97
CA TYR A 345 6.94 -6.59 -23.35
C TYR A 345 7.93 -7.64 -23.85
N ARG A 346 9.00 -7.26 -24.55
CA ARG A 346 10.09 -8.19 -24.91
C ARG A 346 10.85 -8.70 -23.68
N LEU A 347 11.09 -7.83 -22.69
CA LEU A 347 11.68 -8.25 -21.42
C LEU A 347 10.74 -9.17 -20.62
N ALA A 348 9.44 -8.89 -20.61
CA ALA A 348 8.41 -9.74 -20.01
C ALA A 348 8.36 -11.11 -20.69
N ALA A 349 8.39 -11.15 -22.03
CA ALA A 349 8.48 -12.39 -22.80
C ALA A 349 9.73 -13.19 -22.44
N LYS A 350 10.90 -12.55 -22.36
CA LYS A 350 12.14 -13.21 -21.93
C LYS A 350 12.03 -13.75 -20.50
N ALA A 351 11.43 -13.00 -19.57
CA ALA A 351 11.20 -13.50 -18.21
C ALA A 351 10.31 -14.77 -18.19
N ALA A 352 9.27 -14.82 -19.02
CA ALA A 352 8.40 -15.99 -19.19
C ALA A 352 9.08 -17.20 -19.85
N THR A 353 10.24 -17.02 -20.51
CA THR A 353 10.96 -18.15 -21.11
C THR A 353 11.62 -19.05 -20.09
N GLY A 354 12.02 -18.54 -18.92
CA GLY A 354 12.64 -19.37 -17.87
C GLY A 354 12.83 -18.70 -16.51
N ALA A 355 13.14 -17.39 -16.47
CA ALA A 355 13.49 -16.73 -15.20
C ALA A 355 12.37 -16.79 -14.14
N ALA A 356 11.11 -16.55 -14.54
CA ALA A 356 9.98 -16.61 -13.61
C ALA A 356 9.69 -18.04 -13.14
N SER A 357 9.83 -19.04 -14.01
CA SER A 357 9.69 -20.45 -13.63
C SER A 357 10.80 -20.92 -12.69
N ALA A 358 12.05 -20.54 -12.97
CA ALA A 358 13.19 -20.83 -12.11
C ALA A 358 13.05 -20.16 -10.73
N TYR A 359 12.56 -18.92 -10.70
CA TYR A 359 12.26 -18.24 -9.45
C TYR A 359 11.20 -19.01 -8.64
N ALA A 360 10.08 -19.36 -9.28
CA ALA A 360 9.00 -20.12 -8.65
C ALA A 360 9.49 -21.46 -8.09
N GLU A 361 10.25 -22.23 -8.87
CA GLU A 361 10.81 -23.53 -8.45
C GLU A 361 11.79 -23.39 -7.28
N ALA A 362 12.57 -22.32 -7.22
CA ALA A 362 13.53 -22.08 -6.15
C ALA A 362 12.90 -21.53 -4.84
N HIS A 363 11.64 -21.08 -4.87
CA HIS A 363 11.02 -20.36 -3.74
C HIS A 363 9.68 -20.92 -3.27
N CYS A 364 8.99 -21.76 -4.05
CA CYS A 364 7.63 -22.21 -3.72
C CYS A 364 7.53 -23.00 -2.40
N ALA A 365 8.59 -23.69 -1.98
CA ALA A 365 8.61 -24.43 -0.72
C ALA A 365 8.82 -23.53 0.51
N LYS A 366 9.49 -22.38 0.34
CA LYS A 366 9.95 -21.53 1.45
C LYS A 366 8.80 -20.96 2.27
N TYR A 367 7.66 -20.67 1.64
CA TYR A 367 6.45 -20.25 2.34
C TYR A 367 6.02 -21.25 3.40
N PHE A 368 6.01 -22.54 3.07
CA PHE A 368 5.56 -23.58 3.99
C PHE A 368 6.54 -23.78 5.16
N GLU A 369 7.85 -23.61 4.91
CA GLU A 369 8.88 -23.60 5.95
C GLU A 369 8.68 -22.43 6.94
N PHE A 370 8.43 -21.22 6.42
CA PHE A 370 8.17 -20.05 7.24
C PHE A 370 6.84 -20.14 7.99
N GLN A 371 5.79 -20.57 7.31
CA GLN A 371 4.46 -20.74 7.89
C GLN A 371 4.45 -21.75 9.05
N TYR A 372 5.36 -22.73 9.05
CA TYR A 372 5.51 -23.65 10.17
C TYR A 372 5.97 -22.95 11.47
N VAL A 373 6.89 -21.98 11.37
CA VAL A 373 7.43 -21.27 12.54
C VAL A 373 6.63 -20.03 12.94
N TRP A 374 5.77 -19.52 12.04
CA TRP A 374 4.98 -18.31 12.26
C TRP A 374 4.12 -18.33 13.54
N PRO A 375 3.30 -19.36 13.83
CA PRO A 375 2.45 -19.37 15.02
C PRO A 375 3.24 -19.28 16.33
N GLU A 376 4.41 -19.91 16.37
CA GLU A 376 5.29 -19.87 17.53
C GLU A 376 5.88 -18.46 17.72
N ALA A 377 6.37 -17.83 16.64
CA ALA A 377 6.87 -16.47 16.68
C ALA A 377 5.80 -15.47 17.18
N MET A 378 4.58 -15.58 16.63
CA MET A 378 3.43 -14.77 17.07
C MET A 378 3.04 -15.05 18.52
N GLY A 379 3.13 -16.30 18.98
CA GLY A 379 2.88 -16.65 20.38
C GLY A 379 3.89 -16.03 21.35
N ARG A 380 5.18 -16.03 21.00
CA ARG A 380 6.24 -15.46 21.84
C ARG A 380 6.19 -13.93 21.93
N MET A 381 5.65 -13.25 20.91
CA MET A 381 5.58 -11.79 20.84
C MET A 381 4.20 -11.22 21.21
N GLU A 382 3.23 -12.07 21.54
CA GLU A 382 1.88 -11.63 21.89
C GLU A 382 1.89 -10.69 23.10
N SER A 383 1.33 -9.49 22.92
CA SER A 383 1.19 -8.49 23.99
C SER A 383 2.50 -8.17 24.72
N ASP A 384 3.64 -8.25 24.02
CA ASP A 384 4.97 -8.03 24.59
C ASP A 384 5.13 -6.58 25.09
N GLN A 385 5.11 -6.40 26.41
CA GLN A 385 5.12 -5.08 27.04
C GLN A 385 6.45 -4.34 26.86
N ILE A 386 7.57 -5.07 26.75
CA ILE A 386 8.89 -4.47 26.57
C ILE A 386 8.96 -3.82 25.19
N LEU A 387 8.57 -4.56 24.15
CA LEU A 387 8.58 -4.06 22.79
C LEU A 387 7.50 -3.00 22.57
N SER A 388 6.29 -3.20 23.09
CA SER A 388 5.22 -2.21 23.02
C SER A 388 5.67 -0.85 23.59
N SER A 389 6.27 -0.85 24.79
CA SER A 389 6.80 0.37 25.41
C SER A 389 7.92 0.99 24.59
N ALA A 390 8.81 0.18 24.00
CA ALA A 390 9.91 0.66 23.18
C ALA A 390 9.42 1.33 21.88
N LEU A 391 8.43 0.73 21.20
CA LEU A 391 7.84 1.28 19.98
C LEU A 391 7.12 2.61 20.25
N VAL A 392 6.30 2.67 21.29
CA VAL A 392 5.60 3.91 21.69
C VAL A 392 6.60 5.00 22.06
N ARG A 393 7.64 4.68 22.83
CA ARG A 393 8.70 5.62 23.18
C ARG A 393 9.45 6.12 21.95
N SER A 394 9.79 5.25 21.01
CA SER A 394 10.45 5.63 19.75
C SER A 394 9.58 6.62 18.97
N SER A 395 8.28 6.34 18.89
CA SER A 395 7.31 7.24 18.25
C SER A 395 7.24 8.61 18.90
N MET A 396 7.18 8.68 20.24
CA MET A 396 7.12 9.94 20.98
C MET A 396 8.37 10.80 20.73
N LEU A 397 9.56 10.19 20.80
CA LEU A 397 10.82 10.88 20.53
C LEU A 397 10.87 11.43 19.10
N ARG A 398 10.34 10.70 18.12
CA ARG A 398 10.27 11.16 16.73
C ARG A 398 9.33 12.36 16.58
N VAL A 399 8.17 12.34 17.23
CA VAL A 399 7.23 13.46 17.22
C VAL A 399 7.86 14.72 17.84
N GLU A 400 8.54 14.58 18.97
CA GLU A 400 9.26 15.67 19.63
C GLU A 400 10.37 16.26 18.75
N ALA A 401 11.18 15.40 18.12
CA ALA A 401 12.22 15.82 17.19
C ALA A 401 11.65 16.59 15.98
N ALA A 402 10.58 16.05 15.37
CA ALA A 402 9.92 16.71 14.25
C ALA A 402 9.32 18.08 14.62
N ALA A 403 8.78 18.22 15.84
CA ALA A 403 8.28 19.49 16.35
C ALA A 403 9.40 20.50 16.59
N ALA A 404 10.55 20.06 17.14
CA ALA A 404 11.73 20.91 17.32
C ALA A 404 12.26 21.42 15.97
N ASP A 405 12.41 20.54 14.98
CA ASP A 405 12.86 20.91 13.63
C ASP A 405 11.88 21.90 12.95
N ALA A 406 10.57 21.71 13.13
CA ALA A 406 9.56 22.62 12.60
C ALA A 406 9.67 24.01 13.25
N ALA A 407 9.88 24.07 14.56
CA ALA A 407 10.08 25.32 15.29
C ALA A 407 11.35 26.05 14.86
N GLU A 408 12.46 25.34 14.67
CA GLU A 408 13.71 25.90 14.17
C GLU A 408 13.54 26.48 12.76
N ARG A 409 12.92 25.72 11.84
CA ARG A 409 12.63 26.21 10.48
C ARG A 409 11.73 27.44 10.47
N ALA A 410 10.75 27.51 11.37
CA ALA A 410 9.89 28.68 11.53
C ALA A 410 10.68 29.90 12.03
N ALA A 411 11.58 29.72 13.01
CA ALA A 411 12.44 30.77 13.53
C ALA A 411 13.40 31.32 12.45
N VAL A 412 14.00 30.44 11.64
CA VAL A 412 14.87 30.83 10.52
C VAL A 412 14.08 31.62 9.46
N ARG A 413 12.86 31.18 9.11
CA ARG A 413 11.99 31.92 8.18
C ARG A 413 11.57 33.28 8.73
N ALA A 414 11.26 33.37 10.02
CA ALA A 414 10.92 34.63 10.68
C ALA A 414 12.11 35.60 10.70
N ALA A 415 13.33 35.10 10.95
CA ALA A 415 14.55 35.90 10.89
C ALA A 415 14.88 36.37 9.46
N ALA A 416 14.64 35.54 8.43
CA ALA A 416 14.83 35.90 7.03
C ALA A 416 13.82 36.93 6.50
N ASN A 417 12.61 36.95 7.08
CA ASN A 417 11.54 37.90 6.74
C ASN A 417 11.52 39.14 7.65
N ALA A 418 12.45 39.26 8.59
CA ALA A 418 12.57 40.45 9.42
C ALA A 418 13.06 41.64 8.58
N PRO A 419 12.36 42.79 8.55
CA PRO A 419 12.79 43.94 7.79
C PRO A 419 14.15 44.43 8.31
N ALA A 420 15.13 44.57 7.40
CA ALA A 420 16.43 45.11 7.72
C ALA A 420 16.30 46.61 8.08
N GLY A 421 16.36 46.91 9.38
CA GLY A 421 16.85 48.19 9.89
C GLY A 421 15.82 49.17 10.45
N ALA A 422 15.72 49.19 11.78
CA ALA A 422 15.73 50.45 12.52
C ALA A 422 16.81 50.32 13.59
N ALA A 423 17.99 50.91 13.33
CA ALA A 423 19.08 50.98 14.30
C ALA A 423 18.67 51.88 15.48
N PRO A 424 19.06 51.57 16.73
CA PRO A 424 18.85 52.47 17.84
C PRO A 424 19.89 53.59 17.77
N ALA A 425 19.43 54.84 17.58
CA ALA A 425 20.30 56.00 17.60
C ALA A 425 20.81 56.25 19.03
N GLY A 426 22.13 56.23 19.17
CA GLY A 426 22.86 56.56 20.39
C GLY A 426 22.71 58.02 20.81
N ALA A 427 22.94 58.23 22.10
CA ALA A 427 22.87 59.49 22.82
C ALA A 427 23.79 60.59 22.26
N VAL A 428 23.23 61.81 22.13
CA VAL A 428 23.96 63.09 22.13
C VAL A 428 23.10 64.12 22.89
N PRO A 429 23.67 64.94 23.79
CA PRO A 429 22.90 65.81 24.70
C PRO A 429 22.42 67.11 24.05
N ALA A 430 21.39 67.69 24.67
CA ALA A 430 20.69 68.94 24.32
C ALA A 430 21.63 70.18 24.27
N PRO A 431 21.25 71.29 23.59
CA PRO A 431 20.21 72.17 24.13
C PRO A 431 19.25 72.87 23.13
N ALA A 432 18.08 73.18 23.69
CA ALA A 432 17.26 74.40 23.53
C ALA A 432 16.52 74.75 22.22
N ALA A 433 15.25 75.14 22.47
CA ALA A 433 14.36 76.05 21.75
C ALA A 433 13.38 75.47 20.70
N ALA A 434 12.10 75.68 21.00
CA ALA A 434 10.88 75.40 20.24
C ALA A 434 10.64 76.45 19.10
N PRO A 435 9.42 76.55 18.52
CA PRO A 435 8.62 75.57 17.77
C PRO A 435 8.29 76.09 16.35
N GLY A 436 7.81 75.22 15.46
CA GLY A 436 7.25 75.65 14.17
C GLY A 436 6.42 74.55 13.50
N ALA A 437 5.10 74.75 13.46
CA ALA A 437 4.13 73.95 12.72
C ALA A 437 3.95 74.51 11.28
N PRO A 438 2.93 74.10 10.49
CA PRO A 438 2.95 72.93 9.62
C PRO A 438 2.58 73.26 8.16
N GLY A 439 2.64 72.27 7.27
CA GLY A 439 1.96 72.29 5.97
C GLY A 439 2.68 71.41 4.95
N ALA A 440 2.07 70.86 3.91
CA ALA A 440 0.70 70.63 3.49
C ALA A 440 0.85 69.95 2.11
N GLN A 441 -0.04 69.01 1.78
CA GLN A 441 -0.45 68.64 0.40
C GLN A 441 0.63 67.97 -0.49
N ALA A 442 0.33 67.20 -1.53
CA ALA A 442 -0.82 66.50 -2.08
C ALA A 442 -0.32 65.80 -3.37
N ALA A 443 -1.19 65.00 -3.98
CA ALA A 443 -1.17 64.54 -5.38
C ALA A 443 -0.26 63.31 -5.68
N ALA A 444 -0.82 62.13 -5.93
CA ALA A 444 -1.67 61.67 -7.05
C ALA A 444 -0.84 61.20 -8.27
N GLY A 445 -1.13 59.98 -8.73
CA GLY A 445 -0.58 59.44 -9.97
C GLY A 445 -0.73 57.92 -10.13
N MET A 446 -1.93 57.46 -10.50
CA MET A 446 -2.15 56.30 -11.39
C MET A 446 -2.03 56.80 -12.84
N PRO A 447 -1.73 56.00 -13.91
CA PRO A 447 -2.32 54.69 -14.28
C PRO A 447 -1.25 53.70 -14.87
N GLY A 448 -1.48 52.52 -15.45
CA GLY A 448 -2.62 51.68 -15.81
C GLY A 448 -2.14 50.44 -16.62
N ILE A 449 -2.86 49.32 -16.47
CA ILE A 449 -3.26 48.25 -17.42
C ILE A 449 -2.30 47.70 -18.51
N GLY A 450 -2.19 46.35 -18.54
CA GLY A 450 -1.95 45.50 -19.72
C GLY A 450 -1.09 44.28 -19.37
N GLY A 451 -1.35 43.02 -19.73
CA GLY A 451 -2.35 42.29 -20.52
C GLY A 451 -1.98 40.80 -20.42
N VAL A 452 -2.97 39.90 -20.45
CA VAL A 452 -2.79 38.44 -20.29
C VAL A 452 -2.72 37.77 -21.67
N PRO A 453 -1.74 36.89 -21.95
CA PRO A 453 -1.84 36.00 -23.11
C PRO A 453 -2.35 34.61 -22.73
N ALA A 454 -3.31 34.13 -23.52
CA ALA A 454 -3.86 32.79 -23.50
C ALA A 454 -2.88 31.75 -24.07
N ALA A 455 -2.89 30.54 -23.50
CA ALA A 455 -2.08 29.41 -23.92
C ALA A 455 -2.73 28.66 -25.11
N PRO A 456 -1.94 28.04 -26.01
CA PRO A 456 -2.47 27.32 -27.16
C PRO A 456 -2.94 25.90 -26.80
N VAL A 457 -4.08 25.50 -27.37
CA VAL A 457 -4.61 24.13 -27.36
C VAL A 457 -3.85 23.30 -28.41
N VAL A 458 -3.25 22.20 -27.99
CA VAL A 458 -2.59 21.20 -28.87
C VAL A 458 -3.46 19.93 -28.89
N PRO A 459 -3.81 19.37 -30.07
CA PRO A 459 -4.59 18.14 -30.16
C PRO A 459 -3.73 16.93 -29.74
N ARG A 460 -4.19 16.14 -28.77
CA ARG A 460 -3.55 14.88 -28.36
C ARG A 460 -3.90 13.77 -29.37
N PRO A 461 -2.95 12.93 -29.82
CA PRO A 461 -3.28 11.67 -30.45
C PRO A 461 -3.73 10.66 -29.37
N SER A 462 -4.88 10.03 -29.58
CA SER A 462 -5.45 9.02 -28.68
C SER A 462 -4.48 7.84 -28.50
N ILE A 463 -4.05 7.58 -27.26
CA ILE A 463 -3.23 6.41 -26.92
C ILE A 463 -4.12 5.37 -26.23
N ASP A 464 -4.24 4.25 -26.92
CA ASP A 464 -5.10 3.10 -26.63
C ASP A 464 -4.55 2.23 -25.48
N ALA A 465 -5.35 1.95 -24.44
CA ALA A 465 -4.85 1.41 -23.17
C ALA A 465 -5.22 -0.07 -22.91
N GLY A 466 -4.24 -0.91 -22.55
CA GLY A 466 -4.41 -2.36 -22.44
C GLY A 466 -4.11 -2.91 -21.05
N MET A 467 -5.14 -3.37 -20.33
CA MET A 467 -5.09 -3.68 -18.89
C MET A 467 -4.27 -4.90 -18.44
N THR A 468 -3.74 -4.76 -17.21
CA THR A 468 -2.92 -5.68 -16.39
C THR A 468 -3.60 -5.93 -15.01
N THR A 469 -2.91 -6.60 -14.06
CA THR A 469 -3.39 -7.29 -12.83
C THR A 469 -3.79 -6.50 -11.59
N GLN A 470 -3.52 -5.20 -11.50
CA GLN A 470 -4.44 -4.35 -10.76
C GLN A 470 -5.52 -4.13 -11.77
N ILE A 471 -6.69 -4.67 -11.49
CA ILE A 471 -7.80 -4.64 -12.39
C ILE A 471 -8.13 -3.17 -12.57
N ARG A 472 -7.60 -2.59 -13.64
CA ARG A 472 -7.32 -1.17 -13.67
C ARG A 472 -8.66 -0.48 -13.52
N LEU A 473 -8.78 0.20 -12.40
CA LEU A 473 -9.96 0.92 -12.02
C LEU A 473 -9.85 2.32 -12.62
N ASP A 474 -8.65 2.90 -12.75
CA ASP A 474 -8.48 4.28 -13.19
C ASP A 474 -7.84 4.45 -14.57
N MET A 475 -8.40 5.40 -15.33
CA MET A 475 -7.87 6.02 -16.54
C MET A 475 -8.65 7.30 -16.87
N GLU A 476 -7.98 8.45 -16.79
CA GLU A 476 -8.31 9.65 -17.58
C GLU A 476 -7.34 9.75 -18.78
N GLU A 477 -7.80 10.47 -19.81
CA GLU A 477 -7.32 10.58 -21.20
C GLU A 477 -5.85 10.91 -21.47
#